data_AF-A0A1V5ACQ1-F1
#
_entry.id   AF-A0A1V5ACQ1-F1
#
_cell.length_a   1.000
_cell.length_b   1.000
_cell.length_c   1.000
_cell.angle_alpha   90.00
_cell.angle_beta   90.00
_cell.angle_gamma   90.00
#
_symmetry.space_group_name_H-M   'P 1'
#
loop_
_entity.id
_entity.type
_entity.pdbx_description
1 polymer ?
#
loop_
_entity_poly.entity_id
_entity_poly.type
_entity_poly.pdbx_seq_one_letter_code
_entity_poly.pdbx_strand_id
1 'polypeptide(L)' 'MEYNLSTDKLTDQDIQALRSELSDPRFNTPYWEKQIRLQMDLKKKAEQQAFAGKGLDFVTRRYLPDRLAEMGII' A
#
# COMPACT_ATOMS: atom_id res chain seq x y z
N MET A 1 -4.66 4.81 -8.73
CA MET A 1 -4.84 3.81 -9.80
C MET A 1 -3.70 3.87 -10.84
N GLU A 2 -2.53 4.44 -10.53
CA GLU A 2 -1.52 4.79 -11.56
C GLU A 2 -0.69 3.63 -12.13
N TYR A 3 -0.67 2.45 -11.50
CA TYR A 3 0.32 1.42 -11.87
C TYR A 3 -0.25 0.09 -12.38
N ASN A 4 -1.57 -0.08 -12.50
CA ASN A 4 -2.21 -1.29 -13.07
C ASN A 4 -1.55 -2.61 -12.61
N LEU A 5 -1.28 -2.72 -11.30
CA LEU A 5 -0.68 -3.90 -10.69
C LEU A 5 -1.68 -5.05 -10.67
N SER A 6 -1.21 -6.29 -10.76
CA SER A 6 -2.06 -7.45 -10.47
C SER A 6 -2.55 -7.34 -9.02
N THR A 7 -3.86 -7.21 -8.84
CA THR A 7 -4.47 -7.06 -7.52
C THR A 7 -5.36 -8.25 -7.21
N ASP A 8 -5.20 -8.82 -6.03
CA ASP A 8 -6.11 -9.81 -5.48
C ASP A 8 -7.17 -9.16 -4.60
N LYS A 9 -8.29 -9.83 -4.40
CA LYS A 9 -9.32 -9.36 -3.46
C LYS A 9 -8.84 -9.56 -2.02
N LEU A 10 -9.18 -8.62 -1.14
CA LEU A 10 -8.99 -8.84 0.30
C LEU A 10 -9.84 -10.02 0.77
N THR A 11 -9.26 -10.86 1.61
CA THR A 11 -9.98 -11.90 2.34
C THR A 11 -10.64 -11.31 3.59
N ASP A 12 -11.59 -12.04 4.18
CA ASP A 12 -12.22 -11.62 5.44
C ASP A 12 -11.20 -11.49 6.59
N GLN A 13 -10.14 -12.31 6.55
CA GLN A 13 -9.05 -12.24 7.51
C GLN A 13 -8.21 -10.95 7.32
N ASP A 14 -7.94 -10.54 6.08
CA ASP A 14 -7.27 -9.26 5.81
C ASP A 14 -8.12 -8.09 6.32
N ILE A 15 -9.44 -8.13 6.14
CA ILE A 15 -10.36 -7.08 6.63
C ILE A 15 -10.35 -7.02 8.16
N GLN A 16 -10.29 -8.15 8.85
CA GLN A 16 -10.15 -8.20 10.32
C GLN A 16 -8.81 -7.64 10.79
N ALA A 17 -7.72 -7.94 10.08
CA ALA A 17 -6.41 -7.40 10.39
C ALA A 17 -6.40 -5.86 10.26
N LEU A 18 -6.91 -5.32 9.15
CA LEU A 18 -7.03 -3.86 8.94
C LEU A 18 -7.87 -3.18 10.03
N ARG A 19 -8.95 -3.81 10.47
CA ARG A 19 -9.76 -3.29 11.60
C ARG A 19 -9.00 -3.29 12.91
N SER A 20 -8.18 -4.29 13.16
CA SER A 20 -7.34 -4.38 14.36
C SER A 20 -6.23 -3.31 14.35
N GLU A 21 -5.65 -3.04 13.18
CA GLU A 21 -4.66 -1.98 12.98
C GLU A 21 -5.22 -0.58 13.29
N LEU A 22 -6.50 -0.31 13.02
CA LEU A 22 -7.15 0.97 13.38
C LEU A 22 -7.18 1.24 14.89
N SER A 23 -7.13 0.20 15.72
CA SER A 23 -7.08 0.31 17.18
C SER A 23 -5.67 0.20 17.75
N ASP A 24 -4.68 -0.10 16.93
CA ASP A 24 -3.31 -0.31 17.37
C ASP A 24 -2.58 1.03 17.49
N PRO A 25 -1.96 1.34 18.64
CA PRO A 25 -1.31 2.62 18.88
C PRO A 25 -0.16 2.91 17.90
N ARG A 26 0.42 1.89 17.25
CA ARG A 26 1.49 2.05 16.24
C ARG A 26 0.97 2.73 14.96
N PHE A 27 -0.32 2.64 14.68
CA PHE A 27 -0.97 3.22 13.50
C PHE A 27 -1.89 4.39 13.83
N ASN A 28 -1.82 4.93 15.05
CA ASN A 28 -2.68 6.03 15.52
C ASN A 28 -2.26 7.41 14.98
N THR A 29 -1.93 7.51 13.70
CA THR A 29 -1.69 8.80 13.03
C THR A 29 -2.75 9.04 11.96
N PRO A 30 -3.12 10.30 11.69
CA PRO A 30 -4.11 10.61 10.64
C PRO A 30 -3.74 10.07 9.26
N TYR A 31 -2.44 9.95 8.99
CA TYR A 31 -1.94 9.35 7.74
C TYR A 31 -2.29 7.86 7.66
N TRP A 32 -1.93 7.07 8.68
CA TRP A 32 -2.17 5.63 8.70
C TRP A 32 -3.66 5.30 8.72
N GLU A 33 -4.45 6.03 9.51
CA GLU A 33 -5.91 5.85 9.53
C GLU A 33 -6.50 6.05 8.13
N LYS A 34 -6.08 7.11 7.41
CA LYS A 34 -6.53 7.37 6.04
C LYS A 34 -6.14 6.25 5.08
N GLN A 35 -4.91 5.75 5.16
CA GLN A 35 -4.45 4.66 4.27
C GLN A 35 -5.16 3.33 4.55
N ILE A 36 -5.36 2.97 5.82
CA ILE A 36 -6.04 1.73 6.21
C ILE A 36 -7.50 1.76 5.74
N ARG A 37 -8.21 2.88 5.95
CA ARG A 37 -9.59 3.05 5.44
C ARG A 37 -9.66 2.97 3.92
N LEU A 38 -8.74 3.64 3.22
CA LEU A 38 -8.65 3.58 1.75
C LEU A 38 -8.45 2.13 1.26
N GLN A 39 -7.60 1.35 1.95
CA GLN A 39 -7.36 -0.05 1.62
C GLN A 39 -8.64 -0.90 1.80
N MET A 40 -9.39 -0.68 2.88
CA MET A 40 -10.68 -1.32 3.13
C MET A 40 -11.73 -0.96 2.07
N ASP A 41 -11.76 0.29 1.61
CA ASP A 41 -12.69 0.75 0.55
C ASP A 41 -12.34 0.16 -0.82
N LEU A 42 -11.05 0.08 -1.14
CA LEU A 42 -10.56 -0.48 -2.40
C LEU A 42 -10.78 -2.00 -2.49
N LYS A 43 -10.80 -2.71 -1.36
CA LYS A 43 -10.95 -4.18 -1.25
C LYS A 43 -9.96 -4.97 -2.11
N LYS A 44 -8.80 -4.40 -2.39
CA LYS A 44 -7.79 -4.94 -3.31
C LYS A 44 -6.41 -4.93 -2.66
N LYS A 45 -5.74 -6.07 -2.60
CA LYS A 45 -4.34 -6.20 -2.20
C LYS A 45 -3.46 -6.24 -3.45
N ALA A 46 -2.32 -5.55 -3.41
CA ALA A 46 -1.30 -5.66 -4.45
C ALA A 46 -0.06 -6.33 -3.84
N GLU A 47 0.46 -7.38 -4.48
CA GLU A 47 1.74 -7.97 -4.07
C GLU A 47 2.90 -7.09 -4.54
N GLN A 48 3.97 -6.98 -3.74
CA GLN A 48 5.17 -6.27 -4.16
C GLN A 48 5.81 -6.88 -5.41
N GLN A 49 5.60 -8.19 -5.66
CA GLN A 49 6.01 -8.86 -6.88
C GLN A 49 5.29 -8.34 -8.14
N ALA A 50 4.14 -7.68 -8.00
CA ALA A 50 3.49 -7.02 -9.12
C ALA A 50 4.35 -5.89 -9.71
N PHE A 51 5.28 -5.33 -8.95
CA PHE A 51 6.29 -4.41 -9.48
C PHE A 51 7.40 -5.12 -10.26
N ALA A 52 7.75 -6.37 -9.91
CA ALA A 52 8.73 -7.16 -10.64
C ALA A 52 8.25 -7.53 -12.06
N GLY A 53 6.93 -7.59 -12.28
CA GLY A 53 6.34 -7.72 -13.61
C GLY A 53 6.64 -6.54 -14.56
N LYS A 54 7.15 -5.41 -14.05
CA LYS A 54 7.56 -4.24 -14.84
C LYS A 54 9.08 -4.11 -15.01
N GLY A 55 9.85 -5.10 -14.58
CA GLY A 55 11.31 -5.10 -14.61
C GLY A 55 11.90 -5.03 -13.21
N LEU A 56 12.96 -5.80 -12.98
CA LEU A 56 13.63 -5.93 -11.67
C LEU A 56 14.17 -4.61 -11.11
N ASP A 57 14.37 -3.59 -11.95
CA ASP A 57 14.91 -2.29 -11.60
C ASP A 57 13.84 -1.18 -11.45
N PHE A 58 12.57 -1.44 -11.75
CA PHE A 58 11.51 -0.43 -11.68
C PHE A 58 11.35 0.15 -10.27
N VAL A 59 11.44 -0.71 -9.25
CA VAL A 59 11.29 -0.31 -7.84
C VAL A 59 12.40 0.65 -7.42
N THR A 60 13.63 0.35 -7.80
CA THR A 60 14.81 1.10 -7.37
C THR A 60 15.03 2.37 -8.19
N ARG A 61 14.69 2.36 -9.48
CA ARG A 61 14.94 3.50 -10.38
C ARG A 61 13.78 4.48 -10.50
N ARG A 62 12.55 4.07 -10.19
CA ARG A 62 11.36 4.92 -10.37
C ARG A 62 10.51 5.02 -9.12
N TYR A 63 9.98 3.89 -8.65
CA TYR A 63 8.99 3.93 -7.56
C TYR A 63 9.54 4.51 -6.25
N LEU A 64 10.70 4.03 -5.78
CA LEU A 64 11.27 4.53 -4.52
C LEU A 64 11.71 5.99 -4.61
N PRO A 65 12.48 6.43 -5.64
CA PRO A 65 12.83 7.86 -5.78
C PRO A 65 11.61 8.78 -5.84
N ASP A 66 10.61 8.46 -6.67
CA ASP A 66 9.42 9.30 -6.85
C ASP A 66 8.64 9.42 -5.53
N ARG A 67 8.45 8.31 -4.82
CA ARG A 67 7.71 8.30 -3.54
C ARG A 67 8.46 9.01 -2.41
N LEU A 68 9.78 8.86 -2.34
CA LEU A 68 10.58 9.55 -1.32
C LEU A 68 10.59 11.07 -1.56
N ALA A 69 10.63 11.51 -2.82
CA ALA A 69 10.50 12.92 -3.18
C ALA A 69 9.10 13.48 -2.84
N GLU A 70 8.02 12.74 -3.14
CA GLU A 70 6.65 13.10 -2.73
C GLU A 70 6.49 13.25 -1.21
N MET A 71 7.21 12.43 -0.44
CA MET A 71 7.23 12.47 1.02
C MET A 71 8.17 13.55 1.58
N GLY A 72 8.95 14.23 0.73
CA GLY A 72 9.90 15.27 1.13
C GLY A 72 11.12 14.75 1.91
N ILE A 73 11.51 13.49 1.70
CA ILE A 73 12.65 12.86 2.39
C ILE A 73 13.97 13.13 1.67
N ILE A 74 13.91 13.29 0.33
CA ILE A 74 15.04 13.60 -0.55
C ILE A 74 14.75 14.85 -1.38
#